data_AF-A0A378JZ54-F1
#
_entry.id   AF-A0A378JZ54-F1
#
_cell.length_a   1.000
_cell.length_b   1.000
_cell.length_c   1.000
_cell.angle_alpha   90.00
_cell.angle_beta   90.00
_cell.angle_gamma   90.00
#
_symmetry.space_group_name_H-M   'P 1'
#
loop_
_entity.id
_entity.type
_entity.pdbx_description
1 polymer ?
#
loop_
_entity_poly.entity_id
_entity_poly.type
_entity_poly.pdbx_seq_one_letter_code
_entity_poly.pdbx_strand_id
1 'polypeptide(L)'
;MLTKRPIFNQHLKCVAYEILSYQNLQSNEELTNNLLELITNSDTQLPLFVPFAFKVFLEPLDPPLKNPVILKLSAEEIESIYSVTELQESVFSIALIINTSQQLAWLNFADYIALTDQLMTQSDVNRVVQYCKAKHRKVIGYGIAQPASFDKCKAMNMDYYCGDFLFQLSHTVHDNIAANKLNLIQLIQTVQKDDCDFNDISTLIQSDPLLSYQILRVANSIGISGGQTIESIDQAIARFGLINLKNWVMLFSMKNISNKPVEILESALIRAYMTRELAEASTNINGQSAYTAGLLSILDCLLNKPMQELMDQITLAEDIKKALIGQKGTLGTLLSLVIAYEQGQWEQVPAENYNGVDISKLYIDSLALITDSSKAMHE
;
A
#
# COMPACT_ATOMS: atom_id res chain seq x y z
N MET A 1 14.56 2.90 7.79
CA MET A 1 13.36 2.35 7.11
C MET A 1 12.44 3.48 6.67
N LEU A 2 11.89 3.37 5.46
CA LEU A 2 10.96 4.33 4.85
C LEU A 2 9.83 3.56 4.17
N THR A 3 8.60 4.09 4.21
CA THR A 3 7.48 3.54 3.43
C THR A 3 6.60 4.68 2.92
N LYS A 4 5.81 4.39 1.88
CA LYS A 4 4.82 5.30 1.31
C LYS A 4 3.42 4.79 1.62
N ARG A 5 2.53 5.68 2.06
CA ARG A 5 1.11 5.38 2.28
C ARG A 5 0.22 6.32 1.47
N PRO A 6 -0.82 5.82 0.77
CA PRO A 6 -1.77 6.68 0.08
C PRO A 6 -2.70 7.43 1.04
N ILE A 7 -3.07 8.64 0.66
CA ILE A 7 -4.08 9.47 1.32
C ILE A 7 -5.26 9.60 0.37
N PHE A 8 -6.46 9.30 0.88
CA PHE A 8 -7.68 9.25 0.07
C PHE A 8 -8.60 10.43 0.34
N ASN A 9 -9.49 10.72 -0.62
CA ASN A 9 -10.65 11.57 -0.40
C ASN A 9 -11.90 10.75 -0.02
N GLN A 10 -13.05 11.41 0.14
CA GLN A 10 -14.33 10.77 0.53
C GLN A 10 -14.86 9.72 -0.46
N HIS A 11 -14.37 9.74 -1.70
CA HIS A 11 -14.71 8.80 -2.77
C HIS A 11 -13.65 7.69 -2.92
N LEU A 12 -12.71 7.59 -1.97
CA LEU A 12 -11.58 6.66 -1.99
C LEU A 12 -10.67 6.81 -3.22
N LYS A 13 -10.63 7.99 -3.83
CA LYS A 13 -9.60 8.33 -4.82
C LYS A 13 -8.34 8.76 -4.07
N CYS A 14 -7.18 8.21 -4.43
CA CYS A 14 -5.89 8.70 -3.93
C CYS A 14 -5.67 10.14 -4.40
N VAL A 15 -5.32 11.01 -3.45
CA VAL A 15 -5.14 12.46 -3.68
C VAL A 15 -3.81 12.98 -3.19
N ALA A 16 -3.05 12.19 -2.43
CA ALA A 16 -1.71 12.50 -1.96
C ALA A 16 -1.05 11.21 -1.45
N TYR A 17 0.26 11.24 -1.22
CA TYR A 17 0.96 10.19 -0.48
C TYR A 17 1.62 10.76 0.77
N GLU A 18 1.72 9.94 1.80
CA GLU A 18 2.50 10.20 3.00
C GLU A 18 3.77 9.36 2.99
N ILE A 19 4.89 9.98 3.34
CA ILE A 19 6.13 9.29 3.63
C ILE A 19 6.18 9.03 5.13
N LEU A 20 6.37 7.77 5.52
CA LEU A 20 6.66 7.40 6.90
C LEU A 20 8.18 7.21 7.03
N SER A 21 8.72 7.49 8.21
CA SER A 21 10.12 7.24 8.55
C SER A 21 10.25 6.79 10.01
N TYR A 22 11.17 5.86 10.27
CA TYR A 22 11.40 5.37 11.64
C TYR A 22 11.97 6.48 12.54
N GLN A 23 11.49 6.59 13.79
CA GLN A 23 11.59 7.79 14.64
C GLN A 23 12.99 8.14 15.18
N ASN A 24 14.05 7.44 14.79
CA ASN A 24 15.41 7.63 15.33
C ASN A 24 16.50 7.79 14.25
N LEU A 25 16.13 8.28 13.06
CA LEU A 25 17.08 8.33 11.95
C LEU A 25 18.05 9.50 12.13
N GLN A 26 19.30 9.18 12.48
CA GLN A 26 20.41 10.10 12.26
C GLN A 26 20.61 10.27 10.75
N SER A 27 20.71 11.53 10.33
CA SER A 27 20.97 11.91 8.94
C SER A 27 22.17 11.17 8.37
N ASN A 28 21.95 10.33 7.35
CA ASN A 28 23.01 9.77 6.51
C ASN A 28 22.65 9.89 5.01
N GLU A 29 23.66 9.83 4.14
CA GLU A 29 23.50 9.98 2.68
C GLU A 29 22.57 8.90 2.08
N GLU A 30 22.62 7.69 2.65
CA GLU A 30 21.80 6.55 2.24
C GLU A 30 20.30 6.81 2.43
N LEU A 31 19.90 7.39 3.55
CA LEU A 31 18.50 7.74 3.81
C LEU A 31 17.98 8.80 2.84
N THR A 32 18.82 9.79 2.51
CA THR A 32 18.48 10.80 1.52
C THR A 32 18.28 10.17 0.14
N ASN A 33 19.16 9.27 -0.27
CA ASN A 33 19.03 8.56 -1.55
C ASN A 33 17.76 7.69 -1.58
N ASN A 34 17.50 6.94 -0.51
CA ASN A 34 16.30 6.11 -0.38
C ASN A 34 15.01 6.96 -0.40
N LEU A 35 15.02 8.14 0.22
CA LEU A 35 13.91 9.09 0.15
C LEU A 35 13.68 9.59 -1.28
N LEU A 36 14.75 9.98 -1.99
CA LEU A 36 14.66 10.44 -3.37
C LEU A 36 14.18 9.34 -4.32
N GLU A 37 14.67 8.10 -4.19
CA GLU A 37 14.19 6.96 -4.97
C GLU A 37 12.70 6.71 -4.74
N LEU A 38 12.25 6.73 -3.48
CA LEU A 38 10.84 6.56 -3.12
C LEU A 38 9.97 7.68 -3.71
N ILE A 39 10.41 8.94 -3.63
CA ILE A 39 9.71 10.08 -4.23
C ILE A 39 9.64 9.94 -5.76
N THR A 40 10.71 9.46 -6.39
CA THR A 40 10.76 9.26 -7.85
C THR A 40 9.78 8.16 -8.31
N ASN A 41 9.58 7.14 -7.48
CA ASN A 41 8.59 6.07 -7.67
C ASN A 41 7.19 6.46 -7.19
N SER A 42 6.88 7.76 -7.13
CA SER A 42 5.57 8.28 -6.76
C SER A 42 4.99 9.11 -7.89
N ASP A 43 3.65 9.19 -7.95
CA ASP A 43 2.99 10.06 -8.92
C ASP A 43 3.42 11.51 -8.68
N THR A 44 4.17 12.05 -9.65
CA THR A 44 4.74 13.41 -9.58
C THR A 44 3.69 14.53 -9.50
N GLN A 45 2.42 14.25 -9.81
CA GLN A 45 1.33 15.23 -9.75
C GLN A 45 0.68 15.30 -8.37
N LEU A 46 0.83 14.27 -7.54
CA LEU A 46 0.17 14.21 -6.25
C LEU A 46 1.04 14.84 -5.14
N PRO A 47 0.45 15.57 -4.18
CA PRO A 47 1.18 16.09 -3.02
C PRO A 47 1.83 14.97 -2.20
N LEU A 48 2.99 15.29 -1.62
CA LEU A 48 3.74 14.41 -0.72
C LEU A 48 3.80 15.01 0.68
N PHE A 49 3.25 14.28 1.65
CA PHE A 49 3.34 14.59 3.07
C PHE A 49 4.62 13.97 3.63
N VAL A 50 5.64 14.79 3.84
CA VAL A 50 6.98 14.35 4.21
C VAL A 50 7.26 14.76 5.67
N PRO A 51 7.87 13.90 6.51
CA PRO A 51 8.27 14.27 7.88
C PRO A 51 9.04 15.60 7.91
N PHE A 52 8.69 16.48 8.85
CA PHE A 52 9.31 17.80 8.98
C PHE A 52 10.83 17.73 9.14
N ALA A 53 11.33 16.66 9.79
CA ALA A 53 12.75 16.37 9.91
C ALA A 53 13.51 16.33 8.56
N PHE A 54 12.82 16.07 7.45
CA PHE A 54 13.44 16.05 6.13
C PHE A 54 13.47 17.41 5.42
N LYS A 55 12.95 18.48 6.02
CA LYS A 55 12.98 19.85 5.48
C LYS A 55 14.37 20.24 4.95
N VAL A 56 15.42 19.99 5.74
CA VAL A 56 16.81 20.34 5.43
C VAL A 56 17.33 19.67 4.16
N PHE A 57 16.79 18.50 3.79
CA PHE A 57 17.18 17.80 2.56
C PHE A 57 16.41 18.28 1.33
N LEU A 58 15.19 18.81 1.55
CA LEU A 58 14.29 19.21 0.46
C LEU A 58 14.54 20.63 -0.01
N GLU A 59 14.90 21.55 0.89
CA GLU A 59 15.19 22.95 0.56
C GLU A 59 16.35 23.15 -0.45
N PRO A 60 17.49 22.44 -0.35
CA PRO A 60 18.61 22.66 -1.25
C PRO A 60 18.51 21.90 -2.60
N LEU A 61 17.42 21.18 -2.88
CA LEU A 61 17.31 20.39 -4.11
C LEU A 61 17.22 21.29 -5.35
N ASP A 62 18.11 21.05 -6.32
CA ASP A 62 18.13 21.71 -7.63
C ASP A 62 18.28 20.65 -8.75
N PRO A 63 17.28 20.45 -9.63
CA PRO A 63 15.98 21.12 -9.65
C PRO A 63 15.09 20.70 -8.47
N PRO A 64 14.10 21.54 -8.08
CA PRO A 64 13.16 21.19 -7.03
C PRO A 64 12.31 19.98 -7.43
N LEU A 65 11.78 19.29 -6.41
CA LEU A 65 10.84 18.19 -6.62
C LEU A 65 9.63 18.66 -7.44
N LYS A 66 9.18 17.79 -8.35
CA LYS A 66 7.98 18.06 -9.16
C LYS A 66 6.70 18.03 -8.33
N ASN A 67 6.69 17.23 -7.27
CA ASN A 67 5.56 17.09 -6.36
C ASN A 67 5.38 18.35 -5.49
N PRO A 68 4.13 18.76 -5.21
CA PRO A 68 3.85 19.67 -4.09
C PRO A 68 4.25 19.00 -2.76
N VAL A 69 5.18 19.60 -2.03
CA VAL A 69 5.64 19.08 -0.73
C VAL A 69 4.86 19.74 0.41
N ILE A 70 4.38 18.91 1.34
CA ILE A 70 3.75 19.32 2.58
C ILE A 70 4.56 18.70 3.72
N LEU A 71 5.09 19.52 4.63
CA LEU A 71 5.84 19.03 5.78
C LEU A 71 4.89 18.63 6.89
N LYS A 72 4.91 17.37 7.31
CA LYS A 72 4.09 16.85 8.40
C LYS A 72 4.86 16.86 9.72
N LEU A 73 4.20 17.27 10.79
CA LEU A 73 4.79 17.41 12.12
C LEU A 73 3.78 16.98 13.20
N SER A 74 4.23 16.33 14.27
CA SER A 74 3.41 16.10 15.45
C SER A 74 3.34 17.37 16.30
N ALA A 75 2.15 17.74 16.77
CA ALA A 75 1.99 18.93 17.60
C ALA A 75 2.69 18.86 18.97
N GLU A 76 3.15 17.68 19.40
CA GLU A 76 3.99 17.53 20.58
C GLU A 76 5.45 17.95 20.34
N GLU A 77 5.89 18.00 19.08
CA GLU A 77 7.25 18.37 18.66
C GLU A 77 7.44 19.89 18.61
N ILE A 78 6.34 20.66 18.62
CA ILE A 78 6.37 22.13 18.67
C ILE A 78 6.86 22.57 20.06
N GLU A 79 7.86 23.45 20.07
CA GLU A 79 8.59 23.95 21.25
C GLU A 79 9.38 22.90 22.04
N SER A 80 9.29 21.61 21.67
CA SER A 80 10.12 20.55 22.25
C SER A 80 11.28 20.14 21.34
N ILE A 81 11.05 20.10 20.03
CA ILE A 81 12.06 19.78 19.00
C ILE A 81 12.22 20.95 18.04
N TYR A 82 11.12 21.55 17.59
CA TYR A 82 11.13 22.63 16.59
C TYR A 82 10.45 23.89 17.15
N SER A 83 11.05 25.05 16.92
CA SER A 83 10.46 26.33 17.33
C SER A 83 9.30 26.75 16.43
N VAL A 84 8.35 27.53 16.95
CA VAL A 84 7.28 28.12 16.13
C VAL A 84 7.83 28.97 14.97
N THR A 85 8.96 29.65 15.18
CA THR A 85 9.64 30.44 14.14
C THR A 85 10.06 29.58 12.95
N GLU A 86 10.62 28.40 13.18
CA GLU A 86 11.03 27.48 12.10
C GLU A 86 9.85 27.00 11.25
N LEU A 87 8.67 26.86 11.85
CA LEU A 87 7.44 26.54 11.13
C LEU A 87 6.97 27.74 10.30
N GLN A 88 7.00 28.95 10.86
CA GLN A 88 6.55 30.17 10.18
C GLN A 88 7.45 30.58 9.01
N GLU A 89 8.74 30.32 9.11
CA GLU A 89 9.73 30.61 8.05
C GLU A 89 9.80 29.51 6.98
N SER A 90 9.08 28.40 7.16
CA SER A 90 9.04 27.32 6.18
C SER A 90 8.48 27.79 4.84
N VAL A 91 9.18 27.48 3.76
CA VAL A 91 8.69 27.69 2.38
C VAL A 91 7.64 26.67 1.95
N PHE A 92 7.53 25.56 2.69
CA PHE A 92 6.56 24.48 2.42
C PHE A 92 5.32 24.62 3.30
N SER A 93 4.16 24.23 2.76
CA SER A 93 2.94 24.06 3.55
C SER A 93 3.13 23.06 4.68
N ILE A 94 2.44 23.29 5.79
CA ILE A 94 2.57 22.47 7.00
C ILE A 94 1.30 21.67 7.24
N ALA A 95 1.50 20.39 7.57
CA ALA A 95 0.49 19.50 8.11
C ALA A 95 0.77 19.19 9.58
N LEU A 96 -0.19 19.49 10.45
CA LEU A 96 -0.03 19.29 11.89
C LEU A 96 -0.87 18.12 12.38
N ILE A 97 -0.22 17.12 12.97
CA ILE A 97 -0.85 15.94 13.57
C ILE A 97 -1.24 16.25 15.01
N ILE A 98 -2.52 16.13 15.32
CA ILE A 98 -3.13 16.42 16.61
C ILE A 98 -3.61 15.12 17.25
N ASN A 99 -2.96 14.74 18.34
CA ASN A 99 -3.25 13.54 19.14
C ASN A 99 -4.13 13.83 20.36
N THR A 100 -4.09 15.05 20.89
CA THR A 100 -4.79 15.43 22.12
C THR A 100 -5.53 16.76 21.98
N SER A 101 -6.52 17.00 22.84
CA SER A 101 -7.31 18.24 22.78
C SER A 101 -6.48 19.48 23.11
N GLN A 102 -5.45 19.37 23.96
CA GLN A 102 -4.55 20.46 24.31
C GLN A 102 -3.76 20.97 23.09
N GLN A 103 -3.39 20.07 22.18
CA GLN A 103 -2.65 20.40 20.96
C GLN A 103 -3.46 21.23 19.95
N LEU A 104 -4.78 21.33 20.12
CA LEU A 104 -5.64 22.20 19.29
C LEU A 104 -5.30 23.69 19.40
N ALA A 105 -4.49 24.11 20.39
CA ALA A 105 -3.96 25.47 20.46
C ALA A 105 -3.08 25.83 19.23
N TRP A 106 -2.48 24.83 18.57
CA TRP A 106 -1.53 25.00 17.47
C TRP A 106 -2.17 25.07 16.07
N LEU A 107 -3.50 24.99 15.96
CA LEU A 107 -4.22 24.94 14.68
C LEU A 107 -3.91 26.11 13.72
N ASN A 108 -3.39 27.23 14.23
CA ASN A 108 -3.11 28.41 13.42
C ASN A 108 -1.76 28.38 12.68
N PHE A 109 -0.92 27.38 12.91
CA PHE A 109 0.42 27.26 12.33
C PHE A 109 0.49 26.27 11.17
N ALA A 110 -0.64 25.77 10.68
CA ALA A 110 -0.68 24.76 9.63
C ALA A 110 -1.84 24.95 8.64
N ASP A 111 -1.60 24.55 7.40
CA ASP A 111 -2.58 24.54 6.31
C ASP A 111 -3.43 23.27 6.32
N TYR A 112 -2.83 22.17 6.80
CA TYR A 112 -3.47 20.87 6.93
C TYR A 112 -3.50 20.47 8.40
N ILE A 113 -4.66 20.03 8.88
CA ILE A 113 -4.86 19.59 10.26
C ILE A 113 -5.22 18.10 10.24
N ALA A 114 -4.30 17.27 10.70
CA ALA A 114 -4.47 15.83 10.81
C ALA A 114 -4.97 15.46 12.21
N LEU A 115 -6.25 15.08 12.32
CA LEU A 115 -6.88 14.68 13.57
C LEU A 115 -6.81 13.15 13.70
N THR A 116 -6.19 12.65 14.77
CA THR A 116 -5.95 11.22 14.88
C THR A 116 -7.16 10.43 15.38
N ASP A 117 -7.24 9.15 15.04
CA ASP A 117 -8.29 8.25 15.53
C ASP A 117 -8.32 8.19 17.08
N GLN A 118 -7.16 8.32 17.71
CA GLN A 118 -7.03 8.47 19.16
C GLN A 118 -7.77 9.71 19.69
N LEU A 119 -7.52 10.88 19.10
CA LEU A 119 -8.20 12.12 19.49
C LEU A 119 -9.71 12.01 19.33
N MET A 120 -10.16 11.49 18.17
CA MET A 120 -11.57 11.34 17.85
C MET A 120 -12.31 10.35 18.75
N THR A 121 -11.59 9.38 19.31
CA THR A 121 -12.14 8.45 20.32
C THR A 121 -12.35 9.14 21.67
N GLN A 122 -11.50 10.12 22.01
CA GLN A 122 -11.53 10.80 23.30
C GLN A 122 -12.38 12.08 23.30
N SER A 123 -12.68 12.64 22.14
CA SER A 123 -13.33 13.95 22.03
C SER A 123 -14.12 14.10 20.72
N ASP A 124 -15.26 14.80 20.78
CA ASP A 124 -15.98 15.21 19.57
C ASP A 124 -15.26 16.40 18.91
N VAL A 125 -14.71 16.15 17.71
CA VAL A 125 -13.93 17.13 16.94
C VAL A 125 -14.77 17.89 15.91
N ASN A 126 -16.09 17.72 15.84
CA ASN A 126 -16.94 18.37 14.82
C ASN A 126 -16.75 19.90 14.76
N ARG A 127 -16.68 20.56 15.92
CA ARG A 127 -16.45 22.01 15.98
C ARG A 127 -15.06 22.40 15.47
N VAL A 128 -14.05 21.57 15.72
CA VAL A 128 -12.70 21.77 15.21
C VAL A 128 -12.70 21.67 13.69
N VAL A 129 -13.34 20.65 13.13
CA VAL A 129 -13.47 20.48 11.67
C VAL A 129 -14.15 21.71 11.05
N GLN A 130 -15.27 22.15 11.60
CA GLN A 130 -15.98 23.34 11.12
C GLN A 130 -15.12 24.60 11.19
N TYR A 131 -14.40 24.81 12.31
CA TYR A 131 -13.49 25.94 12.48
C TYR A 131 -12.36 25.93 11.44
N CYS A 132 -11.69 24.79 11.25
CA CYS A 132 -10.61 24.66 10.26
C CYS A 132 -11.10 24.95 8.85
N LYS A 133 -12.26 24.40 8.46
CA LYS A 133 -12.85 24.65 7.14
C LYS A 133 -13.24 26.11 6.94
N ALA A 134 -13.78 26.77 7.96
CA ALA A 134 -14.08 28.21 7.91
C ALA A 134 -12.82 29.09 7.77
N LYS A 135 -11.65 28.56 8.15
CA LYS A 135 -10.33 29.17 7.95
C LYS A 135 -9.62 28.67 6.69
N HIS A 136 -10.33 27.99 5.79
CA HIS A 136 -9.80 27.41 4.54
C HIS A 136 -8.67 26.38 4.73
N ARG A 137 -8.59 25.76 5.91
CA ARG A 137 -7.65 24.66 6.20
C ARG A 137 -8.24 23.34 5.79
N LYS A 138 -7.38 22.43 5.34
CA LYS A 138 -7.74 21.05 4.99
C LYS A 138 -7.70 20.17 6.23
N VAL A 139 -8.73 19.35 6.43
CA VAL A 139 -8.80 18.45 7.59
C VAL A 139 -8.63 17.00 7.14
N ILE A 140 -7.73 16.29 7.82
CA ILE A 140 -7.37 14.91 7.53
C ILE A 140 -7.78 14.05 8.73
N GLY A 141 -8.56 12.99 8.50
CA GLY A 141 -8.68 11.91 9.45
C GLY A 141 -7.41 11.05 9.37
N TYR A 142 -6.61 11.02 10.43
CA TYR A 142 -5.26 10.48 10.42
C TYR A 142 -5.12 9.23 11.29
N GLY A 143 -4.31 8.27 10.85
CA GLY A 143 -4.13 7.01 11.57
C GLY A 143 -5.41 6.21 11.70
N ILE A 144 -6.31 6.28 10.71
CA ILE A 144 -7.60 5.60 10.74
C ILE A 144 -7.37 4.09 10.63
N ALA A 145 -7.62 3.37 11.73
CA ALA A 145 -7.38 1.93 11.78
C ALA A 145 -8.55 1.11 11.23
N GLN A 146 -9.79 1.59 11.36
CA GLN A 146 -11.00 0.78 11.12
C GLN A 146 -11.98 1.46 10.14
N PRO A 147 -12.75 0.70 9.33
CA PRO A 147 -13.75 1.26 8.41
C PRO A 147 -14.80 2.11 9.12
N ALA A 148 -15.20 1.72 10.34
CA ALA A 148 -16.13 2.50 11.15
C ALA A 148 -15.60 3.89 11.52
N SER A 149 -14.28 4.04 11.75
CA SER A 149 -13.66 5.34 11.99
C SER A 149 -13.65 6.18 10.72
N PHE A 150 -13.41 5.57 9.55
CA PHE A 150 -13.55 6.26 8.26
C PHE A 150 -14.96 6.83 8.05
N ASP A 151 -16.01 6.04 8.31
CA ASP A 151 -17.40 6.50 8.17
C ASP A 151 -17.72 7.69 9.10
N LYS A 152 -17.18 7.68 10.34
CA LYS A 152 -17.28 8.81 11.27
C LYS A 152 -16.58 10.05 10.70
N CYS A 153 -15.33 9.94 10.27
CA CYS A 153 -14.60 11.05 9.67
C CYS A 153 -15.35 11.63 8.46
N LYS A 154 -15.95 10.75 7.64
CA LYS A 154 -16.75 11.12 6.47
C LYS A 154 -18.00 11.90 6.87
N ALA A 155 -18.72 11.46 7.90
CA ALA A 155 -19.88 12.17 8.42
C ALA A 155 -19.55 13.58 8.95
N MET A 156 -18.31 13.81 9.41
CA MET A 156 -17.82 15.13 9.83
C MET A 156 -17.40 16.03 8.65
N ASN A 157 -17.50 15.55 7.41
CA ASN A 157 -17.08 16.24 6.18
C ASN A 157 -15.58 16.63 6.18
N MET A 158 -14.71 15.74 6.66
CA MET A 158 -13.26 15.89 6.50
C MET A 158 -12.86 15.80 5.02
N ASP A 159 -11.75 16.46 4.66
CA ASP A 159 -11.27 16.51 3.27
C ASP A 159 -10.58 15.21 2.86
N TYR A 160 -9.69 14.70 3.72
CA TYR A 160 -8.81 13.56 3.42
C TYR A 160 -8.77 12.50 4.53
N TYR A 161 -8.32 11.31 4.19
CA TYR A 161 -8.33 10.12 5.04
C TYR A 161 -7.04 9.33 4.85
N CYS A 162 -6.29 9.11 5.94
CA CYS A 162 -5.03 8.36 5.94
C CYS A 162 -5.05 7.29 7.04
N GLY A 163 -4.70 6.05 6.70
CA GLY A 163 -4.58 4.92 7.63
C GLY A 163 -4.79 3.57 6.96
N ASP A 164 -4.85 2.51 7.77
CA ASP A 164 -4.89 1.12 7.31
C ASP A 164 -6.32 0.57 7.14
N PHE A 165 -7.35 1.40 7.38
CA PHE A 165 -8.78 1.01 7.35
C PHE A 165 -9.24 0.27 6.09
N LEU A 166 -8.59 0.47 4.94
CA LEU A 166 -8.95 -0.22 3.69
C LEU A 166 -8.51 -1.68 3.66
N PHE A 167 -7.49 -2.04 4.43
CA PHE A 167 -6.99 -3.41 4.62
C PHE A 167 -7.80 -4.18 5.66
N GLN A 168 -8.73 -3.53 6.35
CA GLN A 168 -9.61 -4.18 7.31
C GLN A 168 -10.91 -4.65 6.65
N LEU A 169 -11.49 -5.70 7.24
CA LEU A 169 -12.83 -6.17 6.90
C LEU A 169 -13.88 -5.11 7.29
N SER A 170 -14.85 -4.87 6.40
CA SER A 170 -16.01 -4.06 6.76
C SER A 170 -16.94 -4.88 7.67
N HIS A 171 -17.48 -4.26 8.72
CA HIS A 171 -18.41 -4.90 9.66
C HIS A 171 -19.75 -5.31 9.03
N THR A 172 -20.02 -4.97 7.76
CA THR A 172 -21.16 -5.46 6.98
C THR A 172 -20.87 -6.89 6.48
N VAL A 173 -20.87 -7.86 7.39
CA VAL A 173 -20.39 -9.25 7.18
C VAL A 173 -21.46 -10.21 6.61
N HIS A 174 -22.59 -9.71 6.09
CA HIS A 174 -23.75 -10.60 5.81
C HIS A 174 -24.34 -10.58 4.40
N ASP A 175 -23.62 -10.06 3.41
CA ASP A 175 -24.05 -10.21 2.02
C ASP A 175 -23.50 -11.50 1.41
N ASN A 176 -24.35 -12.22 0.67
CA ASN A 176 -23.92 -13.33 -0.17
C ASN A 176 -22.77 -12.90 -1.09
N ILE A 177 -21.79 -13.77 -1.30
CA ILE A 177 -20.69 -13.50 -2.25
C ILE A 177 -21.30 -13.25 -3.62
N ALA A 178 -21.09 -12.05 -4.17
CA ALA A 178 -21.51 -11.74 -5.53
C ALA A 178 -20.90 -12.73 -6.53
N ALA A 179 -21.61 -13.08 -7.59
CA ALA A 179 -21.19 -14.13 -8.52
C ALA A 179 -19.78 -13.92 -9.11
N ASN A 180 -19.40 -12.66 -9.38
CA ASN A 180 -18.06 -12.31 -9.85
C ASN A 180 -16.94 -12.63 -8.82
N LYS A 181 -17.23 -12.50 -7.52
CA LYS A 181 -16.31 -12.87 -6.44
C LYS A 181 -16.13 -14.38 -6.31
N LEU A 182 -17.17 -15.17 -6.61
CA LEU A 182 -17.06 -16.64 -6.68
C LEU A 182 -16.17 -17.09 -7.85
N ASN A 183 -16.24 -16.40 -8.99
CA ASN A 183 -15.37 -16.68 -10.13
C ASN A 183 -13.89 -16.47 -9.77
N LEU A 184 -13.56 -15.46 -8.96
CA LEU A 184 -12.19 -15.28 -8.47
C LEU A 184 -11.73 -16.48 -7.61
N ILE A 185 -12.57 -16.97 -6.70
CA ILE A 185 -12.25 -18.13 -5.85
C ILE A 185 -11.94 -19.36 -6.72
N GLN A 186 -12.77 -19.62 -7.74
CA GLN A 186 -12.56 -20.73 -8.68
C GLN A 186 -11.29 -20.57 -9.52
N LEU A 187 -10.98 -19.35 -9.94
CA LEU A 187 -9.76 -19.03 -10.67
C LEU A 187 -8.52 -19.26 -9.80
N ILE A 188 -8.51 -18.79 -8.55
CA ILE A 188 -7.42 -19.02 -7.61
C ILE A 188 -7.22 -20.52 -7.41
N GLN A 189 -8.29 -21.28 -7.17
CA GLN A 189 -8.22 -22.74 -7.03
C GLN A 189 -7.61 -23.40 -8.27
N THR A 190 -7.99 -22.97 -9.47
CA THR A 190 -7.51 -23.56 -10.73
C THR A 190 -6.03 -23.27 -10.95
N VAL A 191 -5.63 -22.01 -10.77
CA VAL A 191 -4.25 -21.54 -10.94
C VAL A 191 -3.28 -22.22 -9.96
N GLN A 192 -3.75 -22.52 -8.75
CA GLN A 192 -2.94 -23.06 -7.66
C GLN A 192 -2.87 -24.59 -7.62
N LYS A 193 -3.49 -25.30 -8.57
CA LYS A 193 -3.29 -26.75 -8.68
C LYS A 193 -1.86 -27.06 -9.14
N ASP A 194 -1.28 -28.09 -8.54
CA ASP A 194 0.06 -28.59 -8.90
C ASP A 194 0.13 -29.09 -10.35
N ASP A 195 -0.97 -29.62 -10.87
CA ASP A 195 -1.11 -30.15 -12.23
C ASP A 195 -1.62 -29.11 -13.24
N CYS A 196 -1.87 -27.86 -12.81
CA CYS A 196 -2.32 -26.80 -13.71
C CYS A 196 -1.24 -26.51 -14.75
N ASP A 197 -1.56 -26.84 -16.00
CA ASP A 197 -0.64 -26.77 -17.12
C ASP A 197 -0.83 -25.51 -17.98
N PHE A 198 -0.07 -25.44 -19.07
CA PHE A 198 -0.14 -24.35 -20.03
C PHE A 198 -1.54 -24.20 -20.65
N ASN A 199 -2.17 -25.32 -21.02
CA ASN A 199 -3.43 -25.33 -21.75
C ASN A 199 -4.57 -24.87 -20.84
N ASP A 200 -4.54 -25.28 -19.57
CA ASP A 200 -5.52 -24.85 -18.56
C ASP A 200 -5.53 -23.33 -18.44
N ILE A 201 -4.35 -22.71 -18.29
CA ILE A 201 -4.25 -21.25 -18.14
C ILE A 201 -4.57 -20.54 -19.45
N SER A 202 -4.07 -21.01 -20.58
CA SER A 202 -4.34 -20.38 -21.88
C SER A 202 -5.85 -20.38 -22.15
N THR A 203 -6.54 -21.50 -21.89
CA THR A 203 -8.00 -21.61 -22.03
C THR A 203 -8.73 -20.67 -21.08
N LEU A 204 -8.29 -20.59 -19.82
CA LEU A 204 -8.88 -19.69 -18.83
C LEU A 204 -8.76 -18.23 -19.27
N ILE A 205 -7.57 -17.80 -19.72
CA ILE A 205 -7.34 -16.43 -20.16
C ILE A 205 -8.16 -16.12 -21.42
N GLN A 206 -8.15 -17.02 -22.41
CA GLN A 206 -8.87 -16.82 -23.67
C GLN A 206 -10.39 -16.77 -23.49
N SER A 207 -10.92 -17.38 -22.43
CA SER A 207 -12.36 -17.32 -22.11
C SER A 207 -12.82 -15.96 -21.59
N ASP A 208 -11.90 -15.11 -21.14
CA ASP A 208 -12.16 -13.76 -20.65
C ASP A 208 -11.43 -12.72 -21.53
N PRO A 209 -12.14 -12.02 -22.45
CA PRO A 209 -11.55 -11.03 -23.32
C PRO A 209 -10.86 -9.87 -22.59
N LEU A 210 -11.36 -9.48 -21.41
CA LEU A 210 -10.76 -8.41 -20.61
C LEU A 210 -9.42 -8.88 -20.03
N LEU A 211 -9.39 -10.08 -19.46
CA LEU A 211 -8.17 -10.68 -18.94
C LEU A 211 -7.14 -10.90 -20.05
N SER A 212 -7.56 -11.42 -21.22
CA SER A 212 -6.71 -11.60 -22.40
C SER A 212 -6.04 -10.28 -22.82
N TYR A 213 -6.81 -9.21 -22.93
CA TYR A 213 -6.29 -7.89 -23.27
C TYR A 213 -5.29 -7.38 -22.23
N GLN A 214 -5.59 -7.51 -20.94
CA GLN A 214 -4.73 -7.07 -19.84
C GLN A 214 -3.38 -7.83 -19.83
N ILE A 215 -3.41 -9.14 -20.03
CA ILE A 215 -2.20 -9.98 -20.12
C ILE A 215 -1.33 -9.58 -21.31
N LEU A 216 -1.92 -9.46 -22.50
CA LEU A 216 -1.18 -9.05 -23.70
C LEU A 216 -0.55 -7.68 -23.53
N ARG A 217 -1.25 -6.74 -22.90
CA ARG A 217 -0.72 -5.40 -22.69
C ARG A 217 0.47 -5.38 -21.75
N VAL A 218 0.42 -6.12 -20.64
CA VAL A 218 1.59 -6.26 -19.75
C VAL A 218 2.75 -6.92 -20.49
N ALA A 219 2.47 -7.94 -21.31
CA ALA A 219 3.49 -8.62 -22.11
C ALA A 219 4.20 -7.72 -23.13
N ASN A 220 3.51 -6.67 -23.56
CA ASN A 220 4.01 -5.67 -24.49
C ASN A 220 4.56 -4.40 -23.82
N SER A 221 4.53 -4.30 -22.49
CA SER A 221 5.05 -3.13 -21.79
C SER A 221 6.59 -3.02 -21.90
N ILE A 222 7.11 -1.80 -21.90
CA ILE A 222 8.51 -1.47 -22.23
C ILE A 222 9.53 -2.22 -21.35
N GLY A 223 9.20 -2.48 -20.07
CA GLY A 223 10.07 -3.22 -19.15
C GLY A 223 10.13 -4.74 -19.42
N ILE A 224 9.21 -5.26 -20.23
CA ILE A 224 9.07 -6.70 -20.52
C ILE A 224 9.33 -6.97 -22.00
N SER A 225 9.00 -6.05 -22.91
CA SER A 225 9.10 -6.23 -24.37
C SER A 225 10.56 -6.23 -24.85
N GLY A 226 11.03 -7.36 -25.35
CA GLY A 226 12.39 -7.61 -25.87
C GLY A 226 12.46 -7.27 -27.35
N GLY A 227 11.77 -6.19 -27.75
CA GLY A 227 11.72 -5.70 -29.13
C GLY A 227 10.71 -6.39 -30.05
N GLN A 228 10.10 -7.52 -29.67
CA GLN A 228 9.02 -8.17 -30.43
C GLN A 228 7.66 -8.00 -29.73
N THR A 229 6.68 -7.52 -30.49
CA THR A 229 5.28 -7.42 -30.07
C THR A 229 4.71 -8.82 -29.87
N ILE A 230 4.05 -9.02 -28.73
CA ILE A 230 3.29 -10.22 -28.40
C ILE A 230 1.87 -10.04 -28.93
N GLU A 231 1.44 -10.97 -29.78
CA GLU A 231 0.14 -10.94 -30.45
C GLU A 231 -0.81 -12.04 -29.95
N SER A 232 -0.32 -13.02 -29.19
CA SER A 232 -1.14 -14.11 -28.65
C SER A 232 -0.84 -14.44 -27.19
N ILE A 233 -1.83 -15.04 -26.51
CA ILE A 233 -1.65 -15.54 -25.14
C ILE A 233 -0.53 -16.56 -25.09
N ASP A 234 -0.48 -17.48 -26.05
CA ASP A 234 0.57 -18.50 -26.12
C ASP A 234 1.98 -17.89 -26.20
N GLN A 235 2.16 -16.80 -26.96
CA GLN A 235 3.41 -16.04 -27.00
C GLN A 235 3.71 -15.35 -25.65
N ALA A 236 2.69 -14.81 -24.97
CA ALA A 236 2.84 -14.24 -23.64
C ALA A 236 3.30 -15.31 -22.63
N ILE A 237 2.69 -16.50 -22.65
CA ILE A 237 3.06 -17.60 -21.75
C ILE A 237 4.51 -18.04 -22.02
N ALA A 238 4.88 -18.24 -23.30
CA ALA A 238 6.23 -18.67 -23.68
C ALA A 238 7.31 -17.70 -23.20
N ARG A 239 6.97 -16.40 -23.12
CA ARG A 239 7.87 -15.35 -22.64
C ARG A 239 7.91 -15.24 -21.13
N PHE A 240 6.75 -15.23 -20.48
CA PHE A 240 6.64 -15.03 -19.04
C PHE A 240 7.05 -16.27 -18.24
N GLY A 241 6.86 -17.45 -18.83
CA GLY A 241 6.78 -18.69 -18.09
C GLY A 241 5.45 -18.80 -17.34
N LEU A 242 5.08 -20.05 -17.04
CA LEU A 242 3.80 -20.39 -16.43
C LEU A 242 3.60 -19.69 -15.08
N ILE A 243 4.65 -19.61 -14.25
CA ILE A 243 4.59 -19.04 -12.91
C ILE A 243 4.23 -17.55 -12.94
N ASN A 244 4.93 -16.75 -13.75
CA ASN A 244 4.65 -15.32 -13.83
C ASN A 244 3.25 -15.06 -14.42
N LEU A 245 2.81 -15.90 -15.36
CA LEU A 245 1.47 -15.79 -15.90
C LEU A 245 0.38 -16.09 -14.86
N LYS A 246 0.56 -17.14 -14.04
CA LYS A 246 -0.33 -17.44 -12.89
C LYS A 246 -0.49 -16.22 -11.99
N ASN A 247 0.62 -15.53 -11.70
CA ASN A 247 0.64 -14.34 -10.86
C ASN A 247 -0.14 -13.17 -11.48
N TRP A 248 0.06 -12.89 -12.77
CA TRP A 248 -0.68 -11.84 -13.49
C TRP A 248 -2.17 -12.13 -13.60
N VAL A 249 -2.53 -13.39 -13.89
CA VAL A 249 -3.93 -13.83 -13.96
C VAL A 249 -4.64 -13.59 -12.63
N MET A 250 -4.00 -13.96 -11.52
CA MET A 250 -4.54 -13.75 -10.17
C MET A 250 -4.69 -12.25 -9.85
N LEU A 251 -3.67 -11.45 -10.13
CA LEU A 251 -3.71 -10.00 -9.92
C LEU A 251 -4.84 -9.32 -10.70
N PHE A 252 -4.93 -9.58 -12.00
CA PHE A 252 -5.95 -8.96 -12.85
C PHE A 252 -7.36 -9.41 -12.48
N SER A 253 -7.51 -10.67 -12.10
CA SER A 253 -8.79 -11.18 -11.61
C SER A 253 -9.21 -10.47 -10.32
N MET A 254 -8.28 -10.28 -9.37
CA MET A 254 -8.53 -9.48 -8.16
C MET A 254 -8.89 -8.03 -8.49
N LYS A 255 -8.20 -7.41 -9.45
CA LYS A 255 -8.48 -6.06 -9.91
C LYS A 255 -9.88 -5.92 -10.50
N ASN A 256 -10.26 -6.82 -11.39
CA ASN A 256 -11.51 -6.73 -12.15
C ASN A 256 -12.77 -6.91 -11.27
N ILE A 257 -12.64 -7.52 -10.08
CA ILE A 257 -13.75 -7.70 -9.15
C ILE A 257 -13.75 -6.72 -7.98
N SER A 258 -12.67 -5.95 -7.81
CA SER A 258 -12.47 -5.11 -6.64
C SER A 258 -13.13 -3.75 -6.81
N ASN A 259 -13.91 -3.35 -5.80
CA ASN A 259 -14.36 -1.96 -5.64
C ASN A 259 -13.40 -1.14 -4.77
N LYS A 260 -12.23 -1.70 -4.42
CA LYS A 260 -11.21 -1.02 -3.62
C LYS A 260 -10.29 -0.19 -4.53
N PRO A 261 -9.65 0.84 -3.97
CA PRO A 261 -8.63 1.60 -4.69
C PRO A 261 -7.50 0.70 -5.18
N VAL A 262 -6.88 1.08 -6.30
CA VAL A 262 -5.79 0.30 -6.93
C VAL A 262 -4.60 0.15 -5.99
N GLU A 263 -4.38 1.11 -5.10
CA GLU A 263 -3.27 1.14 -4.15
C GLU A 263 -3.31 -0.06 -3.18
N ILE A 264 -4.49 -0.66 -2.96
CA ILE A 264 -4.64 -1.89 -2.17
C ILE A 264 -4.07 -3.10 -2.93
N LEU A 265 -4.24 -3.14 -4.25
CA LEU A 265 -3.66 -4.17 -5.12
C LEU A 265 -2.15 -3.96 -5.28
N GLU A 266 -1.70 -2.70 -5.38
CA GLU A 266 -0.28 -2.37 -5.38
C GLU A 266 0.38 -2.84 -4.08
N SER A 267 -0.23 -2.59 -2.92
CA SER A 267 0.25 -3.12 -1.63
C SER A 267 0.36 -4.65 -1.63
N ALA A 268 -0.64 -5.36 -2.18
CA ALA A 268 -0.59 -6.81 -2.30
C ALA A 268 0.57 -7.29 -3.19
N LEU A 269 0.86 -6.58 -4.28
CA LEU A 269 2.02 -6.86 -5.13
C LEU A 269 3.34 -6.58 -4.41
N ILE A 270 3.46 -5.45 -3.69
CA ILE A 270 4.65 -5.15 -2.88
C ILE A 270 4.89 -6.34 -1.94
N ARG A 271 3.86 -6.76 -1.21
CA ARG A 271 3.95 -7.88 -0.27
C ARG A 271 4.35 -9.18 -0.98
N ALA A 272 3.80 -9.46 -2.17
CA ALA A 272 4.14 -10.63 -2.97
C ALA A 272 5.62 -10.65 -3.40
N TYR A 273 6.13 -9.53 -3.93
CA TYR A 273 7.54 -9.42 -4.33
C TYR A 273 8.46 -9.50 -3.12
N MET A 274 8.21 -8.72 -2.07
CA MET A 274 9.04 -8.73 -0.88
C MET A 274 9.10 -10.12 -0.23
N THR A 275 7.95 -10.78 -0.04
CA THR A 275 7.92 -12.13 0.55
C THR A 275 8.65 -13.15 -0.32
N ARG A 276 8.55 -13.06 -1.66
CA ARG A 276 9.30 -13.93 -2.57
C ARG A 276 10.82 -13.73 -2.43
N GLU A 277 11.31 -12.49 -2.55
CA GLU A 277 12.75 -12.21 -2.49
C GLU A 277 13.35 -12.60 -1.13
N LEU A 278 12.64 -12.31 -0.04
CA LEU A 278 13.09 -12.72 1.29
C LEU A 278 13.03 -14.25 1.48
N ALA A 279 12.09 -14.94 0.83
CA ALA A 279 12.04 -16.40 0.86
C ALA A 279 13.22 -17.03 0.09
N GLU A 280 13.71 -16.41 -0.99
CA GLU A 280 14.90 -16.87 -1.72
C GLU A 280 16.17 -16.80 -0.87
N ALA A 281 16.24 -15.84 0.06
CA ALA A 281 17.29 -15.77 1.07
C ALA A 281 17.10 -16.76 2.24
N SER A 282 16.06 -17.61 2.22
CA SER A 282 15.77 -18.62 3.23
C SER A 282 15.84 -20.02 2.65
N THR A 283 16.39 -20.98 3.40
CA THR A 283 16.46 -22.37 2.93
C THR A 283 15.16 -23.14 3.10
N ASN A 284 14.21 -22.61 3.88
CA ASN A 284 13.05 -23.36 4.39
C ASN A 284 11.70 -22.80 3.92
N ILE A 285 11.71 -21.82 3.01
CA ILE A 285 10.50 -21.16 2.51
C ILE A 285 10.50 -21.26 1.00
N ASN A 286 9.43 -21.81 0.43
CA ASN A 286 9.26 -21.86 -1.02
C ASN A 286 8.90 -20.45 -1.54
N GLY A 287 9.69 -19.92 -2.48
CA GLY A 287 9.50 -18.57 -3.02
C GLY A 287 8.13 -18.34 -3.69
N GLN A 288 7.60 -19.35 -4.39
CA GLN A 288 6.28 -19.23 -5.04
C GLN A 288 5.12 -19.25 -4.03
N SER A 289 5.26 -20.05 -2.96
CA SER A 289 4.31 -20.05 -1.85
C SER A 289 4.35 -18.72 -1.10
N ALA A 290 5.54 -18.14 -0.95
CA ALA A 290 5.73 -16.81 -0.37
C ALA A 290 5.07 -15.72 -1.20
N TYR A 291 5.33 -15.69 -2.51
CA TYR A 291 4.68 -14.76 -3.43
C TYR A 291 3.15 -14.85 -3.34
N THR A 292 2.61 -16.07 -3.36
CA THR A 292 1.16 -16.32 -3.27
C THR A 292 0.59 -15.82 -1.95
N ALA A 293 1.26 -16.08 -0.82
CA ALA A 293 0.83 -15.61 0.49
C ALA A 293 0.86 -14.07 0.59
N GLY A 294 1.88 -13.42 0.03
CA GLY A 294 1.95 -11.95 -0.05
C GLY A 294 0.82 -11.36 -0.89
N LEU A 295 0.55 -11.92 -2.07
CA LEU A 295 -0.50 -11.44 -2.98
C LEU A 295 -1.91 -11.64 -2.40
N LEU A 296 -2.17 -12.79 -1.79
CA LEU A 296 -3.48 -13.11 -1.19
C LEU A 296 -3.68 -12.50 0.19
N SER A 297 -2.71 -11.77 0.74
CA SER A 297 -2.78 -11.14 2.07
C SER A 297 -3.89 -10.09 2.23
N ILE A 298 -4.48 -9.63 1.12
CA ILE A 298 -5.58 -8.65 1.10
C ILE A 298 -6.94 -9.29 0.74
N LEU A 299 -6.99 -10.60 0.54
CA LEU A 299 -8.15 -11.26 -0.09
C LEU A 299 -9.42 -11.11 0.76
N ASP A 300 -9.27 -11.12 2.08
CA ASP A 300 -10.35 -10.92 3.04
C ASP A 300 -10.99 -9.54 2.89
N CYS A 301 -10.19 -8.47 2.87
CA CYS A 301 -10.70 -7.11 2.71
C CYS A 301 -11.24 -6.83 1.30
N LEU A 302 -10.70 -7.50 0.28
CA LEU A 302 -11.15 -7.44 -1.13
C LEU A 302 -12.52 -8.11 -1.29
N LEU A 303 -12.69 -9.31 -0.72
CA LEU A 303 -13.93 -10.08 -0.81
C LEU A 303 -14.95 -9.68 0.25
N ASN A 304 -14.53 -8.92 1.26
CA ASN A 304 -15.29 -8.57 2.46
C ASN A 304 -15.78 -9.81 3.22
N LYS A 305 -14.86 -10.75 3.45
CA LYS A 305 -15.11 -12.01 4.16
C LYS A 305 -13.93 -12.41 5.03
N PRO A 306 -14.18 -12.99 6.23
CA PRO A 306 -13.10 -13.50 7.07
C PRO A 306 -12.15 -14.41 6.29
N MET A 307 -10.83 -14.20 6.45
CA MET A 307 -9.81 -14.98 5.75
C MET A 307 -9.99 -16.49 5.97
N GLN A 308 -10.39 -16.89 7.18
CA GLN A 308 -10.69 -18.29 7.49
C GLN A 308 -11.78 -18.89 6.58
N GLU A 309 -12.91 -18.20 6.40
CA GLU A 309 -13.99 -18.68 5.50
C GLU A 309 -13.53 -18.80 4.05
N LEU A 310 -12.61 -17.94 3.61
CA LEU A 310 -12.04 -18.00 2.26
C LEU A 310 -11.11 -19.19 2.11
N MET A 311 -10.28 -19.47 3.12
CA MET A 311 -9.35 -20.60 3.11
C MET A 311 -10.05 -21.96 3.24
N ASP A 312 -11.27 -22.00 3.77
CA ASP A 312 -12.13 -23.20 3.76
C ASP A 312 -12.65 -23.52 2.35
N GLN A 313 -12.78 -22.49 1.49
CA GLN A 313 -13.24 -22.65 0.12
C GLN A 313 -12.07 -22.86 -0.84
N ILE A 314 -10.91 -22.27 -0.62
CA ILE A 314 -9.78 -22.34 -1.56
C ILE A 314 -8.84 -23.52 -1.22
N THR A 315 -8.48 -24.31 -2.22
CA THR A 315 -7.43 -25.32 -2.11
C THR A 315 -6.07 -24.66 -2.30
N LEU A 316 -5.33 -24.50 -1.21
CA LEU A 316 -3.94 -24.00 -1.18
C LEU A 316 -3.10 -24.94 -0.33
N ALA A 317 -1.78 -24.86 -0.51
CA ALA A 317 -0.82 -25.52 0.38
C ALA A 317 -1.04 -25.07 1.84
N GLU A 318 -0.82 -26.00 2.77
CA GLU A 318 -1.15 -25.83 4.19
C GLU A 318 -0.32 -24.73 4.86
N ASP A 319 0.91 -24.51 4.42
CA ASP A 319 1.77 -23.41 4.86
C ASP A 319 1.22 -22.05 4.44
N ILE A 320 0.70 -21.91 3.22
CA ILE A 320 0.03 -20.70 2.73
C ILE A 320 -1.23 -20.42 3.55
N LYS A 321 -2.07 -21.44 3.81
CA LYS A 321 -3.27 -21.27 4.65
C LYS A 321 -2.92 -20.80 6.06
N LYS A 322 -1.91 -21.40 6.70
CA LYS A 322 -1.43 -21.00 8.03
C LYS A 322 -0.89 -19.58 8.06
N ALA A 323 -0.19 -19.17 7.00
CA ALA A 323 0.31 -17.81 6.85
C ALA A 323 -0.84 -16.79 6.71
N LEU A 324 -1.84 -17.07 5.88
CA LEU A 324 -2.95 -16.14 5.64
C LEU A 324 -3.92 -16.02 6.82
N ILE A 325 -4.29 -17.12 7.48
CA ILE A 325 -5.32 -17.11 8.54
C ILE A 325 -4.81 -16.47 9.83
N GLY A 326 -3.58 -16.78 10.23
CA GLY A 326 -3.06 -16.39 11.54
C GLY A 326 -1.60 -16.01 11.55
N GLN A 327 -0.98 -15.86 10.38
CA GLN A 327 0.43 -15.50 10.24
C GLN A 327 1.36 -16.44 11.02
N LYS A 328 1.05 -17.74 10.98
CA LYS A 328 1.79 -18.80 11.69
C LYS A 328 2.74 -19.57 10.78
N GLY A 329 3.76 -20.17 11.39
CA GLY A 329 4.80 -20.92 10.68
C GLY A 329 5.85 -20.00 10.06
N THR A 330 6.88 -20.57 9.44
CA THR A 330 7.99 -19.82 8.83
C THR A 330 7.50 -18.82 7.78
N LEU A 331 6.58 -19.26 6.91
CA LEU A 331 5.96 -18.40 5.90
C LEU A 331 5.07 -17.31 6.54
N GLY A 332 4.31 -17.65 7.57
CA GLY A 332 3.48 -16.67 8.29
C GLY A 332 4.28 -15.59 9.00
N THR A 333 5.41 -15.97 9.62
CA THR A 333 6.33 -15.00 10.24
C THR A 333 6.95 -14.09 9.19
N LEU A 334 7.35 -14.63 8.02
CA LEU A 334 7.86 -13.82 6.92
C LEU A 334 6.79 -12.83 6.40
N LEU A 335 5.56 -13.31 6.22
CA LEU A 335 4.44 -12.46 5.82
C LEU A 335 4.15 -11.36 6.84
N SER A 336 4.19 -11.69 8.14
CA SER A 336 4.00 -10.72 9.24
C SER A 336 5.02 -9.59 9.15
N LEU A 337 6.29 -9.93 8.95
CA LEU A 337 7.39 -8.97 8.84
C LEU A 337 7.16 -8.00 7.68
N VAL A 338 6.78 -8.51 6.51
CA VAL A 338 6.55 -7.68 5.32
C VAL A 338 5.33 -6.77 5.50
N ILE A 339 4.23 -7.28 6.08
CA ILE A 339 3.05 -6.46 6.40
C ILE A 339 3.40 -5.36 7.41
N ALA A 340 4.14 -5.70 8.48
CA ALA A 340 4.56 -4.74 9.48
C ALA A 340 5.47 -3.65 8.88
N TYR A 341 6.42 -4.04 8.02
CA TYR A 341 7.27 -3.08 7.32
C TYR A 341 6.46 -2.09 6.48
N GLU A 342 5.55 -2.61 5.64
CA GLU A 342 4.77 -1.80 4.70
C GLU A 342 3.79 -0.86 5.44
N GLN A 343 3.19 -1.31 6.54
CA GLN A 343 2.32 -0.50 7.40
C GLN A 343 3.08 0.49 8.30
N GLY A 344 4.42 0.49 8.27
CA GLY A 344 5.26 1.34 9.11
C GLY A 344 5.27 0.95 10.59
N GLN A 345 4.86 -0.28 10.94
CA GLN A 345 4.91 -0.85 12.28
C GLN A 345 6.30 -1.44 12.55
N TRP A 346 7.33 -0.61 12.40
CA TRP A 346 8.72 -1.06 12.38
C TRP A 346 9.24 -1.57 13.72
N GLU A 347 8.55 -1.29 14.83
CA GLU A 347 8.83 -1.90 16.13
C GLU A 347 8.64 -3.42 16.11
N GLN A 348 7.86 -3.94 15.16
CA GLN A 348 7.63 -5.37 14.94
C GLN A 348 8.59 -5.97 13.90
N VAL A 349 9.43 -5.15 13.26
CA VAL A 349 10.43 -5.61 12.29
C VAL A 349 11.75 -5.84 13.03
N PRO A 350 12.20 -7.11 13.19
CA PRO A 350 13.25 -7.46 14.13
C PRO A 350 14.65 -6.93 13.75
N ALA A 351 14.87 -6.66 12.47
CA ALA A 351 16.14 -6.17 11.94
C ALA A 351 15.91 -5.42 10.62
N GLU A 352 16.84 -4.56 10.24
CA GLU A 352 16.86 -3.90 8.92
C GLU A 352 17.19 -4.87 7.78
N ASN A 353 17.79 -6.00 8.12
CA ASN A 353 18.18 -7.05 7.19
C ASN A 353 17.54 -8.40 7.56
N TYR A 354 17.15 -9.16 6.55
CA TYR A 354 16.69 -10.53 6.69
C TYR A 354 17.60 -11.45 5.88
N ASN A 355 18.38 -12.30 6.55
CA ASN A 355 19.36 -13.20 5.93
C ASN A 355 20.31 -12.50 4.94
N GLY A 356 20.71 -11.26 5.22
CA GLY A 356 21.61 -10.46 4.38
C GLY A 356 20.92 -9.65 3.27
N VAL A 357 19.58 -9.70 3.18
CA VAL A 357 18.79 -8.84 2.30
C VAL A 357 18.33 -7.60 3.06
N ASP A 358 18.65 -6.42 2.54
CA ASP A 358 18.17 -5.14 3.07
C ASP A 358 16.67 -4.98 2.75
N ILE A 359 15.85 -4.96 3.79
CA ILE A 359 14.39 -4.92 3.65
C ILE A 359 13.94 -3.55 3.12
N SER A 360 14.66 -2.48 3.44
CA SER A 360 14.34 -1.13 2.96
C SER A 360 14.64 -0.96 1.49
N LYS A 361 15.81 -1.44 1.04
CA LYS A 361 16.14 -1.43 -0.38
C LYS A 361 15.15 -2.29 -1.18
N LEU A 362 14.83 -3.48 -0.66
CA LEU A 362 13.85 -4.37 -1.27
C LEU A 362 12.45 -3.75 -1.41
N TYR A 363 11.98 -2.98 -0.42
CA TYR A 363 10.71 -2.25 -0.53
C TYR A 363 10.74 -1.21 -1.65
N ILE A 364 11.83 -0.44 -1.76
CA ILE A 364 11.99 0.59 -2.81
C ILE A 364 12.06 -0.06 -4.20
N ASP A 365 12.81 -1.15 -4.34
CA ASP A 365 12.92 -1.89 -5.59
C ASP A 365 11.55 -2.49 -6.00
N SER A 366 10.76 -2.96 -5.02
CA SER A 366 9.38 -3.42 -5.25
C SER A 366 8.47 -2.28 -5.74
N LEU A 367 8.62 -1.06 -5.20
CA LEU A 367 7.87 0.11 -5.68
C LEU A 367 8.21 0.49 -7.12
N ALA A 368 9.50 0.43 -7.49
CA ALA A 368 9.93 0.71 -8.87
C ALA A 368 9.29 -0.27 -9.86
N LEU A 369 9.35 -1.57 -9.53
CA LEU A 369 8.77 -2.64 -10.34
C LEU A 369 7.26 -2.48 -10.53
N ILE A 370 6.55 -2.07 -9.47
CA ILE A 370 5.11 -1.81 -9.53
C ILE A 370 4.81 -0.54 -10.29
N THR A 371 5.60 0.53 -10.17
CA THR A 371 5.36 1.76 -10.94
C THR A 371 5.40 1.51 -12.44
N ASP A 372 6.35 0.68 -12.90
CA ASP A 372 6.45 0.25 -14.29
C ASP A 372 5.28 -0.66 -14.71
N SER A 373 4.85 -1.54 -13.81
CA SER A 373 3.71 -2.43 -14.00
C SER A 373 2.35 -1.71 -13.96
N SER A 374 2.21 -0.68 -13.12
CA SER A 374 0.98 0.06 -12.83
C SER A 374 0.62 0.98 -14.00
N LYS A 375 1.61 1.54 -14.71
CA LYS A 375 1.40 2.15 -16.04
C LYS A 375 0.72 1.18 -17.02
N ALA A 376 1.10 -0.10 -16.98
CA ALA A 376 0.47 -1.16 -17.77
C ALA A 376 -0.89 -1.62 -17.21
N MET A 377 -1.23 -1.28 -15.96
CA MET A 377 -2.56 -1.50 -15.37
C MET A 377 -3.52 -0.32 -15.60
N HIS A 378 -3.04 0.92 -15.72
CA HIS A 378 -3.88 2.13 -15.69
C HIS A 378 -4.26 2.77 -17.02
N GLU A 379 -3.39 2.71 -18.03
CA GLU A 379 -3.78 3.02 -19.42
C GLU A 379 -4.69 1.92 -20.01
#